data_AF-A0A957ZDD9-F1
#
_entry.id   AF-A0A957ZDD9-F1
#
_cell.length_a   1.000
_cell.length_b   1.000
_cell.length_c   1.000
_cell.angle_alpha   90.00
_cell.angle_beta   90.00
_cell.angle_gamma   90.00
#
_symmetry.space_group_name_H-M   'P 1'
#
loop_
_entity.id
_entity.type
_entity.pdbx_description
1 polymer ?
#
loop_
_entity_poly.entity_id
_entity_poly.type
_entity_poly.pdbx_seq_one_letter_code
_entity_poly.pdbx_strand_id
1 'polypeptide(L)'
;MHVKQIATLLFILLLVTACGGGQSAAPTEPPPEPTAAPTEAPAEEAATEEAPAEEETTEEAPSGERVTLAVELTTNPWLWTSFTDPVEQFDVETPENYAIMFNSDGTVNVKADCNNANGSYTADDNGSLTIEIGPMTRAMCPPESRSDDFVEKLGFVAGFFFEDGFLYLDMMADGGTFQLASAPEGMAAAETVEDTSESTETESASLLDTLLVQSEEYTVLANECMAQRTYPVPDPAQSVKRPLDFSPFSEALASFGPEQAAAVETAVQGKTVLELQELMDGGELTSEQLVLYYLDRIQRYDENLLNSIMELNPDALTTAQAMDADRADTEHGPLYGIPVTLKDNIATVGPMHTTAGAYALKDWQADRDSFLVTQLRDAGAIILGKNNLSEWANYT
;
A
#
# COMPACT_ATOMS: atom_id res chain seq x y z
N MET A 1 12.88 -6.47 32.05
CA MET A 1 13.08 -7.87 31.64
C MET A 1 11.88 -8.44 30.87
N HIS A 2 10.64 -8.02 31.20
CA HIS A 2 9.41 -8.60 30.65
C HIS A 2 9.06 -8.23 29.20
N VAL A 3 9.41 -7.03 28.70
CA VAL A 3 9.07 -6.63 27.32
C VAL A 3 9.83 -7.46 26.26
N LYS A 4 11.09 -7.81 26.50
CA LYS A 4 11.87 -8.67 25.59
C LYS A 4 11.35 -10.10 25.55
N GLN A 5 10.91 -10.65 26.69
CA GLN A 5 10.35 -12.01 26.76
C GLN A 5 8.98 -12.10 26.07
N ILE A 6 8.12 -11.08 26.23
CA ILE A 6 6.82 -11.01 25.57
C ILE A 6 6.98 -10.86 24.05
N ALA A 7 7.92 -10.05 23.58
CA ALA A 7 8.22 -9.89 22.16
C ALA A 7 8.75 -11.19 21.51
N THR A 8 9.60 -11.94 22.22
CA THR A 8 10.09 -13.25 21.74
C THR A 8 8.97 -14.29 21.65
N LEU A 9 8.05 -14.32 22.63
CA LEU A 9 6.89 -15.21 22.62
C LEU A 9 5.89 -14.87 21.50
N LEU A 10 5.62 -13.58 21.25
CA LEU A 10 4.78 -13.14 20.13
C LEU A 10 5.39 -13.49 18.77
N PHE A 11 6.70 -13.35 18.62
CA PHE A 11 7.42 -13.71 17.40
C PHE A 11 7.38 -15.22 17.11
N ILE A 12 7.53 -16.05 18.14
CA ILE A 12 7.44 -17.51 18.02
C ILE A 12 5.99 -17.96 17.72
N LEU A 13 4.99 -17.31 18.31
CA LEU A 13 3.58 -17.59 18.04
C LEU A 13 3.20 -17.24 16.58
N LEU A 14 3.70 -16.12 16.06
CA LEU A 14 3.55 -15.73 14.64
C LEU A 14 4.16 -16.75 13.68
N LEU A 15 5.35 -17.29 13.99
CA LEU A 15 6.01 -18.33 13.18
C LEU A 15 5.20 -19.63 13.12
N VAL A 16 4.62 -20.08 14.24
CA VAL A 16 3.80 -21.30 14.32
C VAL A 16 2.48 -21.13 13.57
N THR A 17 1.84 -19.96 13.68
CA THR A 17 0.52 -19.70 13.07
C THR A 17 0.60 -19.73 11.54
N ALA A 18 1.70 -19.24 10.96
CA ALA A 18 1.91 -19.26 9.52
C ALA A 18 2.26 -20.66 8.95
N CYS A 19 2.39 -21.71 9.78
CA CYS A 19 2.63 -23.10 9.34
C CYS A 19 1.37 -23.93 9.10
N GLY A 20 0.17 -23.40 9.37
CA GLY A 20 -1.08 -24.16 9.29
C GLY A 20 -1.71 -24.31 7.89
N GLY A 21 -1.11 -23.79 6.82
CA GLY A 21 -1.71 -23.77 5.49
C GLY A 21 -0.72 -24.03 4.37
N GLY A 22 -0.52 -25.30 4.01
CA GLY A 22 0.33 -25.66 2.89
C GLY A 22 0.23 -27.15 2.58
N GLN A 23 -0.83 -27.55 1.88
CA GLN A 23 -0.90 -28.88 1.29
C GLN A 23 -0.40 -28.79 -0.15
N SER A 24 0.73 -29.47 -0.40
CA SER A 24 1.45 -29.55 -1.66
C SER A 24 0.57 -30.10 -2.79
N ALA A 25 0.44 -29.32 -3.87
CA ALA A 25 0.05 -29.86 -5.18
C ALA A 25 1.30 -30.39 -5.90
N ALA A 26 1.21 -31.61 -6.41
CA ALA A 26 2.26 -32.27 -7.19
C ALA A 26 2.48 -31.59 -8.56
N PRO A 27 3.69 -31.68 -9.16
CA PRO A 27 4.00 -30.97 -10.39
C PRO A 27 3.25 -31.58 -11.58
N THR A 28 2.41 -30.78 -12.24
CA THR A 28 1.87 -31.09 -13.57
C THR A 28 2.90 -30.68 -14.64
N GLU A 29 3.09 -31.53 -15.65
CA GLU A 29 4.01 -31.31 -16.78
C GLU A 29 3.73 -29.97 -17.48
N PRO A 30 4.78 -29.29 -18.00
CA PRO A 30 4.61 -28.05 -18.75
C PRO A 30 3.91 -28.30 -20.09
N PRO A 31 2.97 -27.43 -20.51
CA PRO A 31 2.36 -27.52 -21.83
C PRO A 31 3.39 -27.20 -22.94
N PRO A 32 3.25 -27.77 -24.15
CA PRO A 32 4.21 -27.56 -25.22
C PRO A 32 4.16 -26.12 -25.77
N GLU A 33 5.34 -25.60 -26.11
CA GLU A 33 5.59 -24.26 -26.65
C GLU A 33 4.69 -23.92 -27.87
N PRO A 34 4.07 -22.73 -27.92
CA PRO A 34 3.41 -22.27 -29.13
C PRO A 34 4.44 -21.88 -30.18
N THR A 35 4.35 -22.52 -31.34
CA THR A 35 5.13 -22.19 -32.53
C THR A 35 4.70 -20.82 -33.08
N ALA A 36 5.58 -19.82 -33.00
CA ALA A 36 5.35 -18.51 -33.60
C ALA A 36 5.46 -18.56 -35.13
N ALA A 37 4.41 -18.14 -35.82
CA ALA A 37 4.46 -17.71 -37.22
C ALA A 37 4.25 -16.19 -37.27
N PRO A 38 5.02 -15.44 -38.10
CA PRO A 38 5.01 -13.99 -38.08
C PRO A 38 3.75 -13.48 -38.78
N THR A 39 2.99 -12.60 -38.12
CA THR A 39 1.97 -11.78 -38.79
C THR A 39 2.45 -10.34 -38.77
N GLU A 40 2.69 -9.81 -39.97
CA GLU A 40 3.04 -8.42 -40.23
C GLU A 40 1.90 -7.49 -39.77
N ALA A 41 2.26 -6.43 -39.04
CA ALA A 41 1.37 -5.31 -38.75
C ALA A 41 1.35 -4.35 -39.95
N PRO A 42 0.17 -3.88 -40.41
CA PRO A 42 0.11 -2.73 -41.29
C PRO A 42 0.10 -1.44 -40.45
N ALA A 43 0.86 -0.46 -40.94
CA ALA A 43 0.86 0.92 -40.49
C ALA A 43 -0.27 1.71 -41.15
N GLU A 44 -0.91 2.60 -40.40
CA GLU A 44 -1.65 3.83 -40.79
C GLU A 44 -2.56 4.21 -39.59
N GLU A 45 -2.86 5.45 -39.22
CA GLU A 45 -2.52 6.79 -39.72
C GLU A 45 -2.90 7.76 -38.57
N ALA A 46 -2.22 8.90 -38.48
CA ALA A 46 -2.52 9.93 -37.49
C ALA A 46 -3.81 10.69 -37.85
N ALA A 47 -4.75 10.77 -36.92
CA ALA A 47 -5.88 11.69 -36.98
C ALA A 47 -5.90 12.57 -35.74
N THR A 48 -5.61 13.85 -35.95
CA THR A 48 -5.85 14.97 -35.05
C THR A 48 -7.35 15.22 -34.93
N GLU A 49 -7.89 15.25 -33.71
CA GLU A 49 -9.23 15.75 -33.43
C GLU A 49 -9.16 16.80 -32.31
N GLU A 50 -9.59 18.02 -32.65
CA GLU A 50 -9.65 19.20 -31.78
C GLU A 50 -10.81 19.07 -30.77
N ALA A 51 -10.55 19.45 -29.52
CA ALA A 51 -11.56 19.59 -28.47
C ALA A 51 -12.43 20.85 -28.69
N PRO A 52 -13.77 20.80 -28.48
CA PRO A 52 -14.56 22.01 -28.35
C PRO A 52 -14.72 22.43 -26.88
N ALA A 53 -14.78 23.75 -26.71
CA ALA A 53 -14.79 24.50 -25.46
C ALA A 53 -16.01 24.26 -24.56
N GLU A 54 -15.76 24.38 -23.26
CA GLU A 54 -16.74 24.43 -22.16
C GLU A 54 -17.59 25.70 -22.24
N GLU A 55 -18.92 25.56 -22.18
CA GLU A 55 -19.85 26.64 -21.83
C GLU A 55 -20.35 26.43 -20.40
N GLU A 56 -19.96 27.32 -19.50
CA GLU A 56 -20.53 27.46 -18.16
C GLU A 56 -21.97 27.96 -18.25
N THR A 57 -22.93 27.17 -17.78
CA THR A 57 -24.26 27.66 -17.41
C THR A 57 -24.53 27.35 -15.95
N THR A 58 -24.56 28.43 -15.16
CA THR A 58 -24.95 28.47 -13.75
C THR A 58 -26.48 28.37 -13.65
N GLU A 59 -26.98 27.26 -13.12
CA GLU A 59 -28.38 27.13 -12.71
C GLU A 59 -28.45 26.84 -11.19
N GLU A 60 -28.89 27.84 -10.42
CA GLU A 60 -29.17 27.73 -8.99
C GLU A 60 -30.46 26.93 -8.78
N ALA A 61 -30.39 25.87 -7.97
CA ALA A 61 -31.54 25.08 -7.53
C ALA A 61 -31.55 24.90 -5.98
N PRO A 62 -32.72 24.67 -5.37
CA PRO A 62 -33.14 25.29 -4.12
C PRO A 62 -32.68 24.59 -2.84
N SER A 63 -32.80 25.31 -1.72
CA SER A 63 -32.52 24.84 -0.35
C SER A 63 -33.49 23.74 0.10
N GLY A 64 -33.19 22.50 -0.27
CA GLY A 64 -33.53 21.31 0.51
C GLY A 64 -32.42 21.07 1.53
N GLU A 65 -32.78 20.61 2.72
CA GLU A 65 -31.84 20.16 3.74
C GLU A 65 -30.96 19.05 3.13
N ARG A 66 -29.73 19.39 2.74
CA ARG A 66 -28.80 18.44 2.10
C ARG A 66 -28.39 17.41 3.14
N VAL A 67 -28.84 16.17 2.99
CA VAL A 67 -28.24 15.03 3.67
C VAL A 67 -26.79 14.97 3.21
N THR A 68 -25.84 14.94 4.13
CA THR A 68 -24.42 14.90 3.77
C THR A 68 -24.05 13.48 3.33
N LEU A 69 -23.04 13.33 2.46
CA LEU A 69 -22.64 12.03 1.92
C LEU A 69 -22.33 11.02 3.05
N ALA A 70 -21.68 11.49 4.12
CA ALA A 70 -21.37 10.67 5.28
C ALA A 70 -22.63 10.19 6.03
N VAL A 71 -23.71 10.98 6.04
CA VAL A 71 -24.99 10.57 6.64
C VAL A 71 -25.70 9.54 5.76
N GLU A 72 -25.72 9.76 4.45
CA GLU A 72 -26.34 8.83 3.49
C GLU A 72 -25.68 7.44 3.54
N LEU A 73 -24.35 7.40 3.70
CA LEU A 73 -23.56 6.17 3.86
C LEU A 73 -24.05 5.28 5.01
N THR A 74 -24.55 5.88 6.11
CA THR A 74 -25.03 5.17 7.31
C THR A 74 -26.50 4.76 7.26
N THR A 75 -27.22 5.06 6.17
CA THR A 75 -28.68 4.93 6.13
C THR A 75 -29.14 3.48 5.92
N ASN A 76 -28.36 2.67 5.21
CA ASN A 76 -28.71 1.29 4.84
C ASN A 76 -27.51 0.35 4.97
N PRO A 77 -27.72 -0.96 5.18
CA PRO A 77 -26.73 -1.94 4.78
C PRO A 77 -26.57 -1.90 3.26
N TRP A 78 -25.33 -2.00 2.78
CA TRP A 78 -24.98 -1.99 1.37
C TRP A 78 -24.54 -3.39 0.93
N LEU A 79 -25.11 -3.90 -0.16
CA LEU A 79 -24.85 -5.22 -0.71
C LEU A 79 -23.96 -5.11 -1.94
N TRP A 80 -22.86 -5.84 -1.98
CA TRP A 80 -21.96 -5.83 -3.12
C TRP A 80 -22.59 -6.54 -4.32
N THR A 81 -22.86 -5.80 -5.40
CA THR A 81 -23.56 -6.32 -6.58
C THR A 81 -22.64 -6.56 -7.76
N SER A 82 -21.61 -5.74 -7.94
CA SER A 82 -20.66 -5.90 -9.04
C SER A 82 -19.35 -5.19 -8.72
N PHE A 83 -18.33 -5.53 -9.50
CA PHE A 83 -17.01 -4.92 -9.42
C PHE A 83 -16.42 -4.75 -10.80
N THR A 84 -15.72 -3.64 -11.01
CA THR A 84 -15.05 -3.34 -12.28
C THR A 84 -13.67 -2.75 -12.01
N ASP A 85 -12.64 -3.33 -12.64
CA ASP A 85 -11.30 -2.76 -12.74
C ASP A 85 -10.79 -2.90 -14.20
N PRO A 86 -9.57 -2.43 -14.54
CA PRO A 86 -9.04 -2.54 -15.90
C PRO A 86 -8.84 -3.99 -16.44
N VAL A 87 -8.89 -4.99 -15.57
CA VAL A 87 -8.57 -6.41 -15.85
C VAL A 87 -9.82 -7.28 -15.77
N GLU A 88 -10.65 -7.08 -14.76
CA GLU A 88 -11.81 -7.91 -14.44
C GLU A 88 -13.07 -7.04 -14.28
N GLN A 89 -14.16 -7.53 -14.86
CA GLN A 89 -15.49 -7.01 -14.61
C GLN A 89 -16.41 -8.20 -14.33
N PHE A 90 -17.12 -8.17 -13.20
CA PHE A 90 -18.03 -9.24 -12.83
C PHE A 90 -19.21 -8.75 -11.98
N ASP A 91 -20.28 -9.54 -12.03
CA ASP A 91 -21.43 -9.42 -11.14
C ASP A 91 -21.32 -10.45 -10.01
N VAL A 92 -21.75 -10.07 -8.82
CA VAL A 92 -21.81 -10.95 -7.65
C VAL A 92 -23.08 -11.78 -7.72
N GLU A 93 -22.95 -13.10 -7.80
CA GLU A 93 -24.10 -14.01 -7.97
C GLU A 93 -25.07 -13.99 -6.78
N THR A 94 -24.58 -13.69 -5.58
CA THR A 94 -25.36 -13.72 -4.33
C THR A 94 -25.03 -12.52 -3.43
N PRO A 95 -25.47 -11.30 -3.80
CA PRO A 95 -25.12 -10.06 -3.08
C PRO A 95 -25.48 -10.06 -1.59
N GLU A 96 -26.51 -10.80 -1.17
CA GLU A 96 -26.92 -10.95 0.23
C GLU A 96 -25.86 -11.63 1.13
N ASN A 97 -24.84 -12.21 0.53
CA ASN A 97 -23.69 -12.77 1.22
C ASN A 97 -22.59 -11.74 1.47
N TYR A 98 -22.59 -10.61 0.78
CA TYR A 98 -21.53 -9.59 0.86
C TYR A 98 -22.14 -8.25 1.24
N ALA A 99 -22.13 -7.93 2.53
CA ALA A 99 -22.81 -6.76 3.06
C ALA A 99 -21.87 -5.88 3.89
N ILE A 100 -22.07 -4.57 3.80
CA ILE A 100 -21.36 -3.54 4.57
C ILE A 100 -22.38 -2.69 5.31
N MET A 101 -22.18 -2.50 6.61
CA MET A 101 -22.96 -1.58 7.42
C MET A 101 -22.04 -0.54 8.03
N PHE A 102 -22.19 0.71 7.60
CA PHE A 102 -21.53 1.86 8.20
C PHE A 102 -22.38 2.40 9.35
N ASN A 103 -21.83 2.43 10.56
CA ASN A 103 -22.53 2.92 11.73
C ASN A 103 -22.16 4.38 12.01
N SER A 104 -23.10 5.16 12.55
CA SER A 104 -22.90 6.59 12.84
C SER A 104 -21.79 6.89 13.87
N ASP A 105 -21.27 5.88 14.56
CA ASP A 105 -20.17 6.02 15.54
C ASP A 105 -18.78 5.82 14.91
N GLY A 106 -18.70 5.63 13.58
CA GLY A 106 -17.45 5.40 12.86
C GLY A 106 -17.01 3.94 12.83
N THR A 107 -17.85 3.00 13.30
CA THR A 107 -17.60 1.56 13.16
C THR A 107 -18.23 1.00 11.90
N VAL A 108 -17.68 -0.10 11.38
CA VAL A 108 -18.22 -0.82 10.23
C VAL A 108 -18.42 -2.30 10.58
N ASN A 109 -19.54 -2.87 10.15
CA ASN A 109 -19.75 -4.33 10.18
C ASN A 109 -19.75 -4.86 8.75
N VAL A 110 -19.01 -5.93 8.51
CA VAL A 110 -18.88 -6.55 7.19
C VAL A 110 -19.28 -8.02 7.28
N LYS A 111 -20.18 -8.44 6.40
CA LYS A 111 -20.45 -9.85 6.11
C LYS A 111 -19.75 -10.20 4.81
N ALA A 112 -18.87 -11.18 4.86
CA ALA A 112 -18.12 -11.72 3.73
C ALA A 112 -18.47 -13.20 3.60
N ASP A 113 -19.59 -13.46 2.94
CA ASP A 113 -20.21 -14.77 2.79
C ASP A 113 -20.45 -15.49 4.12
N CYS A 114 -19.65 -16.51 4.42
CA CYS A 114 -19.74 -17.28 5.66
C CYS A 114 -19.05 -16.58 6.84
N ASN A 115 -18.26 -15.54 6.57
CA ASN A 115 -17.50 -14.81 7.57
C ASN A 115 -18.12 -13.45 7.92
N ASN A 116 -17.87 -13.00 9.14
CA ASN A 116 -18.22 -11.65 9.59
C ASN A 116 -16.98 -10.99 10.18
N ALA A 117 -16.85 -9.68 9.97
CA ALA A 117 -15.78 -8.85 10.50
C ALA A 117 -16.35 -7.53 11.00
N ASN A 118 -15.69 -6.97 12.01
CA ASN A 118 -15.98 -5.63 12.52
C ASN A 118 -14.75 -4.76 12.32
N GLY A 119 -14.93 -3.45 12.17
CA GLY A 119 -13.86 -2.52 11.90
C GLY A 119 -14.23 -1.07 12.23
N SER A 120 -13.41 -0.16 11.73
CA SER A 120 -13.66 1.27 11.77
C SER A 120 -13.58 1.88 10.38
N TYR A 121 -14.20 3.04 10.19
CA TYR A 121 -14.08 3.80 8.96
C TYR A 121 -14.03 5.29 9.25
N THR A 122 -13.45 6.04 8.33
CA THR A 122 -13.52 7.51 8.30
C THR A 122 -14.08 7.94 6.97
N ALA A 123 -15.11 8.78 6.97
CA ALA A 123 -15.70 9.37 5.77
C ALA A 123 -15.82 10.88 5.92
N ASP A 124 -15.69 11.61 4.82
CA ASP A 124 -15.98 13.04 4.75
C ASP A 124 -17.00 13.39 3.66
N ASP A 125 -17.49 14.63 3.71
CA ASP A 125 -18.51 15.12 2.76
C ASP A 125 -17.93 15.42 1.36
N ASN A 126 -16.62 15.25 1.15
CA ASN A 126 -15.98 15.37 -0.16
C ASN A 126 -15.87 14.00 -0.85
N GLY A 127 -16.37 12.93 -0.25
CA GLY A 127 -16.33 11.58 -0.82
C GLY A 127 -15.06 10.81 -0.49
N SER A 128 -14.25 11.25 0.48
CA SER A 128 -13.13 10.44 0.99
C SER A 128 -13.65 9.34 1.91
N LEU A 129 -13.15 8.11 1.77
CA LEU A 129 -13.50 6.99 2.63
C LEU A 129 -12.31 6.07 2.87
N THR A 130 -11.98 5.81 4.13
CA THR A 130 -11.01 4.79 4.54
C THR A 130 -11.71 3.75 5.39
N ILE A 131 -11.45 2.47 5.15
CA ILE A 131 -12.04 1.34 5.88
C ILE A 131 -10.92 0.49 6.49
N GLU A 132 -10.98 0.26 7.80
CA GLU A 132 -10.07 -0.63 8.52
C GLU A 132 -10.83 -1.85 9.03
N ILE A 133 -10.62 -3.01 8.41
CA ILE A 133 -11.25 -4.26 8.82
C ILE A 133 -10.45 -4.92 9.93
N GLY A 134 -11.12 -5.21 11.05
CA GLY A 134 -10.55 -5.91 12.18
C GLY A 134 -10.61 -7.43 12.05
N PRO A 135 -10.46 -8.19 13.15
CA PRO A 135 -10.50 -9.63 13.14
C PRO A 135 -11.81 -10.17 12.54
N MET A 136 -11.68 -11.16 11.67
CA MET A 136 -12.80 -11.87 11.05
C MET A 136 -13.04 -13.23 11.74
N THR A 137 -14.27 -13.73 11.65
CA THR A 137 -14.54 -15.14 11.93
C THR A 137 -13.70 -16.04 11.01
N ARG A 138 -13.37 -17.25 11.46
CA ARG A 138 -12.53 -18.20 10.71
C ARG A 138 -13.34 -19.39 10.20
N ALA A 139 -14.44 -19.13 9.50
CA ALA A 139 -15.20 -20.15 8.82
C ALA A 139 -14.58 -20.42 7.43
N MET A 140 -14.56 -21.68 7.03
CA MET A 140 -14.19 -22.08 5.68
C MET A 140 -15.41 -21.87 4.78
N CYS A 141 -15.37 -20.82 3.96
CA CYS A 141 -16.47 -20.53 3.05
C CYS A 141 -16.48 -21.53 1.88
N PRO A 142 -17.62 -21.66 1.18
CA PRO A 142 -17.70 -22.48 -0.03
C PRO A 142 -16.61 -22.11 -1.06
N PRO A 143 -16.16 -23.05 -1.91
CA PRO A 143 -15.09 -22.80 -2.89
C PRO A 143 -15.36 -21.65 -3.88
N GLU A 144 -16.64 -21.35 -4.14
CA GLU A 144 -17.10 -20.24 -4.98
C GLU A 144 -17.13 -18.89 -4.26
N SER A 145 -16.84 -18.87 -2.95
CA SER A 145 -16.87 -17.67 -2.14
C SER A 145 -15.78 -16.68 -2.56
N ARG A 146 -16.17 -15.41 -2.64
CA ARG A 146 -15.30 -14.24 -2.79
C ARG A 146 -15.04 -13.54 -1.45
N SER A 147 -15.17 -14.25 -0.32
CA SER A 147 -14.97 -13.68 1.03
C SER A 147 -13.63 -12.94 1.16
N ASP A 148 -12.54 -13.59 0.76
CA ASP A 148 -11.19 -13.02 0.89
C ASP A 148 -11.00 -11.83 -0.06
N ASP A 149 -11.43 -11.99 -1.32
CA ASP A 149 -11.41 -10.95 -2.36
C ASP A 149 -12.18 -9.69 -1.91
N PHE A 150 -13.38 -9.88 -1.34
CA PHE A 150 -14.22 -8.78 -0.84
C PHE A 150 -13.51 -7.98 0.26
N VAL A 151 -13.01 -8.67 1.29
CA VAL A 151 -12.40 -8.01 2.46
C VAL A 151 -11.06 -7.37 2.10
N GLU A 152 -10.25 -8.03 1.27
CA GLU A 152 -8.97 -7.48 0.81
C GLU A 152 -9.19 -6.18 0.02
N LYS A 153 -10.09 -6.18 -0.96
CA LYS A 153 -10.39 -5.00 -1.78
C LYS A 153 -10.99 -3.84 -0.96
N LEU A 154 -11.79 -4.13 0.06
CA LEU A 154 -12.30 -3.08 0.97
C LEU A 154 -11.18 -2.32 1.70
N GLY A 155 -10.04 -2.98 1.97
CA GLY A 155 -8.87 -2.33 2.59
C GLY A 155 -8.17 -1.30 1.68
N PHE A 156 -8.48 -1.27 0.39
CA PHE A 156 -7.89 -0.33 -0.58
C PHE A 156 -8.84 0.80 -1.00
N VAL A 157 -10.06 0.82 -0.45
CA VAL A 157 -11.03 1.90 -0.69
C VAL A 157 -10.46 3.22 -0.20
N ALA A 158 -10.62 4.25 -1.02
CA ALA A 158 -10.19 5.62 -0.72
C ALA A 158 -11.26 6.66 -0.97
N GLY A 159 -12.26 6.33 -1.79
CA GLY A 159 -13.35 7.24 -2.10
C GLY A 159 -14.69 6.54 -2.19
N PHE A 160 -15.75 7.34 -2.12
CA PHE A 160 -17.12 6.88 -2.33
C PHE A 160 -17.98 7.97 -2.96
N PHE A 161 -18.99 7.54 -3.70
CA PHE A 161 -20.02 8.42 -4.24
C PHE A 161 -21.33 7.65 -4.45
N PHE A 162 -22.41 8.38 -4.66
CA PHE A 162 -23.72 7.80 -4.98
C PHE A 162 -24.13 8.19 -6.39
N GLU A 163 -24.58 7.20 -7.17
CA GLU A 163 -25.11 7.41 -8.51
C GLU A 163 -26.23 6.41 -8.78
N ASP A 164 -27.35 6.87 -9.34
CA ASP A 164 -28.52 6.05 -9.66
C ASP A 164 -29.06 5.18 -8.49
N GLY A 165 -28.87 5.63 -7.25
CA GLY A 165 -29.30 4.90 -6.04
C GLY A 165 -28.36 3.78 -5.60
N PHE A 166 -27.19 3.64 -6.25
CA PHE A 166 -26.11 2.76 -5.82
C PHE A 166 -25.04 3.55 -5.06
N LEU A 167 -24.39 2.88 -4.13
CA LEU A 167 -23.14 3.32 -3.53
C LEU A 167 -21.99 2.76 -4.36
N TYR A 168 -21.06 3.62 -4.75
CA TYR A 168 -19.81 3.23 -5.37
C TYR A 168 -18.67 3.46 -4.40
N LEU A 169 -17.78 2.47 -4.29
CA LEU A 169 -16.54 2.59 -3.52
C LEU A 169 -15.34 2.50 -4.47
N ASP A 170 -14.59 3.58 -4.58
CA ASP A 170 -13.42 3.68 -5.44
C ASP A 170 -12.15 3.33 -4.66
N MET A 171 -11.34 2.48 -5.27
CA MET A 171 -10.02 2.12 -4.77
C MET A 171 -8.95 3.07 -5.32
N MET A 172 -7.84 3.21 -4.59
CA MET A 172 -6.70 3.96 -5.13
C MET A 172 -6.03 3.23 -6.31
N ALA A 173 -5.34 3.99 -7.16
CA ALA A 173 -4.37 3.50 -8.15
C ALA A 173 -4.90 2.41 -9.10
N ASP A 174 -5.95 2.72 -9.86
CA ASP A 174 -6.62 1.82 -10.81
C ASP A 174 -7.15 0.52 -10.17
N GLY A 175 -7.32 0.50 -8.84
CA GLY A 175 -7.72 -0.67 -8.07
C GLY A 175 -9.16 -1.14 -8.32
N GLY A 176 -9.95 -0.37 -9.05
CA GLY A 176 -11.33 -0.67 -9.42
C GLY A 176 -12.37 0.00 -8.54
N THR A 177 -13.62 -0.30 -8.87
CA THR A 177 -14.80 0.29 -8.24
C THR A 177 -15.77 -0.81 -7.85
N PHE A 178 -16.19 -0.81 -6.58
CA PHE A 178 -17.35 -1.57 -6.14
C PHE A 178 -18.63 -0.85 -6.52
N GLN A 179 -19.63 -1.58 -6.98
CA GLN A 179 -21.02 -1.11 -6.99
C GLN A 179 -21.80 -1.85 -5.91
N LEU A 180 -22.52 -1.11 -5.07
CA LEU A 180 -23.33 -1.66 -3.99
C LEU A 180 -24.76 -1.12 -4.04
N ALA A 181 -25.72 -2.02 -3.83
CA ALA A 181 -27.13 -1.68 -3.72
C ALA A 181 -27.54 -1.58 -2.25
N SER A 182 -28.46 -0.68 -1.92
CA SER A 182 -29.09 -0.66 -0.59
C SER A 182 -29.83 -1.98 -0.34
N ALA A 183 -29.61 -2.61 0.80
CA ALA A 183 -30.33 -3.80 1.20
C ALA A 183 -31.83 -3.51 1.31
N PRO A 184 -32.70 -4.43 0.86
CA PRO A 184 -34.15 -4.24 0.98
C PRO A 184 -34.58 -4.14 2.45
N GLU A 185 -35.55 -3.26 2.72
CA GLU A 185 -36.10 -3.04 4.07
C GLU A 185 -36.54 -4.37 4.71
N GLY A 186 -35.91 -4.74 5.83
CA GLY A 186 -36.23 -5.97 6.58
C GLY A 186 -35.12 -7.02 6.69
N MET A 187 -33.95 -6.80 6.05
CA MET A 187 -32.75 -7.61 6.30
C MET A 187 -32.03 -7.10 7.55
N ALA A 188 -32.26 -7.75 8.70
CA ALA A 188 -31.74 -7.30 9.99
C ALA A 188 -30.20 -7.38 10.06
N ALA A 189 -29.58 -6.31 10.57
CA ALA A 189 -28.18 -6.24 10.95
C ALA A 189 -27.85 -7.31 12.02
N ALA A 190 -26.63 -7.85 11.96
CA ALA A 190 -26.12 -8.81 12.92
C ALA A 190 -26.30 -8.31 14.37
N GLU A 191 -26.87 -9.14 15.24
CA GLU A 191 -27.14 -8.82 16.65
C GLU A 191 -25.83 -8.54 17.41
N THR A 192 -25.79 -7.40 18.08
CA THR A 192 -24.78 -7.03 19.07
C THR A 192 -24.94 -7.89 20.33
N VAL A 193 -23.92 -8.67 20.67
CA VAL A 193 -23.82 -9.34 21.98
C VAL A 193 -22.96 -8.45 22.89
N GLU A 194 -23.57 -7.83 23.89
CA GLU A 194 -22.87 -7.15 24.99
C GLU A 194 -22.21 -8.21 25.91
N ASP A 195 -20.89 -8.12 26.09
CA ASP A 195 -20.16 -8.91 27.08
C ASP A 195 -19.88 -8.07 28.33
N THR A 196 -20.65 -8.35 29.37
CA THR A 196 -20.31 -7.97 30.75
C THR A 196 -19.53 -9.09 31.40
N SER A 197 -18.24 -8.90 31.66
CA SER A 197 -17.60 -9.63 32.76
C SER A 197 -16.45 -8.85 33.40
N GLU A 198 -16.64 -8.64 34.70
CA GLU A 198 -15.66 -8.16 35.67
C GLU A 198 -15.05 -9.39 36.35
N SER A 199 -13.72 -9.52 36.40
CA SER A 199 -13.06 -10.40 37.38
C SER A 199 -11.58 -10.04 37.64
N THR A 200 -11.39 -9.38 38.78
CA THR A 200 -10.36 -9.55 39.82
C THR A 200 -8.95 -10.08 39.50
N GLU A 201 -7.97 -9.24 39.87
CA GLU A 201 -6.53 -9.47 39.96
C GLU A 201 -6.14 -10.52 41.03
N THR A 202 -6.15 -11.82 40.76
CA THR A 202 -5.37 -12.80 41.56
C THR A 202 -5.02 -14.09 40.79
N GLU A 203 -4.50 -14.02 39.56
CA GLU A 203 -3.99 -15.22 38.84
C GLU A 203 -2.66 -15.02 38.09
N SER A 204 -1.96 -13.89 38.28
CA SER A 204 -0.80 -13.52 37.47
C SER A 204 0.52 -14.25 37.81
N ALA A 205 0.61 -14.93 38.96
CA ALA A 205 1.86 -15.59 39.39
C ALA A 205 1.97 -17.06 38.93
N SER A 206 0.86 -17.73 38.60
CA SER A 206 0.84 -19.14 38.14
C SER A 206 1.03 -19.28 36.62
N LEU A 207 0.71 -18.23 35.87
CA LEU A 207 0.77 -18.22 34.40
C LEU A 207 2.21 -18.11 33.88
N LEU A 208 3.10 -17.39 34.60
CA LEU A 208 4.48 -17.17 34.17
C LEU A 208 5.34 -18.44 34.19
N ASP A 209 5.18 -19.30 35.20
CA ASP A 209 5.90 -20.59 35.26
C ASP A 209 5.39 -21.59 34.22
N THR A 210 4.11 -21.51 33.85
CA THR A 210 3.53 -22.33 32.78
C THR A 210 3.99 -21.86 31.38
N LEU A 211 4.14 -20.55 31.19
CA LEU A 211 4.62 -19.92 29.94
C LEU A 211 6.10 -20.20 29.66
N LEU A 212 6.95 -20.32 30.69
CA LEU A 212 8.36 -20.62 30.51
C LEU A 212 8.59 -22.06 30.05
N VAL A 213 7.83 -23.03 30.57
CA VAL A 213 7.90 -24.44 30.14
C VAL A 213 7.42 -24.63 28.70
N GLN A 214 6.44 -23.82 28.25
CA GLN A 214 5.97 -23.85 26.86
C GLN A 214 6.97 -23.22 25.88
N SER A 215 7.82 -22.28 26.30
CA SER A 215 8.75 -21.59 25.39
C SER A 215 9.80 -22.49 24.74
N GLU A 216 10.26 -23.54 25.43
CA GLU A 216 11.23 -24.49 24.87
C GLU A 216 10.60 -25.42 23.83
N GLU A 217 9.36 -25.84 24.03
CA GLU A 217 8.60 -26.71 23.11
C GLU A 217 8.17 -25.96 21.84
N TYR A 218 7.79 -24.68 21.98
CA TYR A 218 7.43 -23.81 20.85
C TYR A 218 8.62 -23.40 19.98
N THR A 219 9.83 -23.29 20.55
CA THR A 219 11.04 -22.97 19.76
C THR A 219 11.48 -24.15 18.89
N VAL A 220 11.27 -25.39 19.38
CA VAL A 220 11.50 -26.62 18.61
C VAL A 220 10.48 -26.73 17.47
N LEU A 221 9.19 -26.51 17.76
CA LEU A 221 8.11 -26.52 16.75
C LEU A 221 8.28 -25.43 15.68
N ALA A 222 8.72 -24.22 16.05
CA ALA A 222 8.99 -23.15 15.08
C ALA A 222 10.17 -23.47 14.16
N ASN A 223 11.24 -24.09 14.70
CA ASN A 223 12.39 -24.53 13.90
C ASN A 223 12.06 -25.71 12.99
N GLU A 224 11.25 -26.67 13.46
CA GLU A 224 10.76 -27.79 12.64
C GLU A 224 9.79 -27.31 11.55
N CYS A 225 8.93 -26.32 11.87
CA CYS A 225 8.03 -25.64 10.92
C CYS A 225 8.80 -24.90 9.81
N MET A 226 9.79 -24.07 10.19
CA MET A 226 10.64 -23.35 9.23
C MET A 226 11.44 -24.31 8.34
N ALA A 227 11.86 -25.46 8.89
CA ALA A 227 12.53 -26.52 8.12
C ALA A 227 11.59 -27.28 7.17
N GLN A 228 10.27 -27.22 7.38
CA GLN A 228 9.25 -27.90 6.58
C GLN A 228 8.59 -27.00 5.52
N ARG A 229 8.73 -25.67 5.63
CA ARG A 229 8.27 -24.76 4.57
C ARG A 229 9.19 -24.87 3.36
N THR A 230 8.68 -25.49 2.33
CA THR A 230 9.23 -25.45 0.98
C THR A 230 8.49 -24.40 0.16
N TYR A 231 8.47 -23.14 0.64
CA TYR A 231 8.42 -22.08 -0.36
C TYR A 231 9.73 -22.21 -1.13
N PRO A 232 9.70 -22.40 -2.46
CA PRO A 232 10.92 -22.31 -3.23
C PRO A 232 11.54 -20.97 -2.86
N VAL A 233 12.66 -21.02 -2.14
CA VAL A 233 13.49 -19.83 -1.98
C VAL A 233 13.78 -19.41 -3.41
N PRO A 234 13.52 -18.13 -3.79
CA PRO A 234 13.89 -17.65 -5.11
C PRO A 234 15.30 -18.14 -5.39
N ASP A 235 15.50 -18.76 -6.56
CA ASP A 235 16.82 -19.29 -6.91
C ASP A 235 17.83 -18.18 -6.62
N PRO A 236 18.81 -18.38 -5.71
CA PRO A 236 19.75 -17.32 -5.39
C PRO A 236 20.54 -16.86 -6.63
N ALA A 237 20.55 -17.64 -7.72
CA ALA A 237 21.05 -17.22 -9.02
C ALA A 237 20.15 -16.20 -9.76
N GLN A 238 18.90 -16.00 -9.31
CA GLN A 238 17.87 -15.16 -9.91
C GLN A 238 17.42 -14.00 -8.99
N SER A 239 18.36 -13.39 -8.24
CA SER A 239 18.05 -12.13 -7.53
C SER A 239 17.92 -10.97 -8.51
N VAL A 240 16.79 -10.28 -8.47
CA VAL A 240 16.56 -9.02 -9.22
C VAL A 240 17.16 -7.81 -8.50
N LYS A 241 17.22 -7.86 -7.17
CA LYS A 241 17.75 -6.75 -6.37
C LYS A 241 19.27 -6.65 -6.51
N ARG A 242 19.72 -5.49 -6.97
CA ARG A 242 21.13 -5.09 -7.00
C ARG A 242 21.59 -4.64 -5.61
N PRO A 243 22.88 -4.79 -5.27
CA PRO A 243 23.44 -4.09 -4.10
C PRO A 243 23.24 -2.58 -4.26
N LEU A 244 22.83 -1.90 -3.18
CA LEU A 244 22.69 -0.45 -3.19
C LEU A 244 24.08 0.20 -3.32
N ASP A 245 24.24 1.08 -4.30
CA ASP A 245 25.50 1.80 -4.53
C ASP A 245 25.50 3.14 -3.79
N PHE A 246 26.26 3.20 -2.69
CA PHE A 246 26.48 4.43 -1.93
C PHE A 246 27.75 5.18 -2.33
N SER A 247 28.53 4.66 -3.29
CA SER A 247 29.79 5.29 -3.69
C SER A 247 29.64 6.76 -4.15
N PRO A 248 28.56 7.17 -4.86
CA PRO A 248 28.34 8.58 -5.23
C PRO A 248 28.20 9.52 -4.03
N PHE A 249 27.81 8.99 -2.86
CA PHE A 249 27.48 9.79 -1.67
C PHE A 249 28.52 9.66 -0.55
N SER A 250 29.55 8.82 -0.74
CA SER A 250 30.42 8.37 0.34
C SER A 250 31.14 9.51 1.08
N GLU A 251 31.61 10.54 0.38
CA GLU A 251 32.30 11.69 0.98
C GLU A 251 31.33 12.56 1.79
N ALA A 252 30.14 12.80 1.23
CA ALA A 252 29.11 13.59 1.89
C ALA A 252 28.52 12.87 3.10
N LEU A 253 28.25 11.56 2.99
CA LEU A 253 27.82 10.72 4.11
C LEU A 253 28.87 10.62 5.21
N ALA A 254 30.17 10.54 4.85
CA ALA A 254 31.24 10.56 5.85
C ALA A 254 31.33 11.91 6.59
N SER A 255 30.94 13.00 5.93
CA SER A 255 30.89 14.35 6.51
C SER A 255 29.59 14.59 7.28
N PHE A 256 28.50 13.89 6.93
CA PHE A 256 27.20 13.92 7.58
C PHE A 256 27.20 13.09 8.87
N GLY A 257 27.78 13.65 9.92
CA GLY A 257 27.96 12.97 11.20
C GLY A 257 26.64 12.69 11.96
N PRO A 258 26.69 11.83 12.99
CA PRO A 258 25.51 11.41 13.75
C PRO A 258 24.79 12.56 14.48
N GLU A 259 25.52 13.62 14.85
CA GLU A 259 24.93 14.82 15.45
C GLU A 259 24.05 15.58 14.45
N GLN A 260 24.53 15.71 13.21
CA GLN A 260 23.77 16.35 12.13
C GLN A 260 22.57 15.48 11.74
N ALA A 261 22.74 14.16 11.63
CA ALA A 261 21.64 13.24 11.38
C ALA A 261 20.53 13.33 12.43
N ALA A 262 20.89 13.42 13.72
CA ALA A 262 19.93 13.58 14.82
C ALA A 262 19.24 14.97 14.83
N ALA A 263 19.98 16.02 14.47
CA ALA A 263 19.42 17.37 14.32
C ALA A 263 18.39 17.40 13.18
N VAL A 264 18.73 16.85 12.01
CA VAL A 264 17.80 16.73 10.88
C VAL A 264 16.61 15.84 11.25
N GLU A 265 16.82 14.70 11.92
CA GLU A 265 15.71 13.85 12.41
C GLU A 265 14.70 14.64 13.24
N THR A 266 15.19 15.41 14.21
CA THR A 266 14.35 16.27 15.05
C THR A 266 13.62 17.32 14.22
N ALA A 267 14.29 17.88 13.22
CA ALA A 267 13.71 18.88 12.34
C ALA A 267 12.64 18.29 11.41
N VAL A 268 12.76 17.06 10.93
CA VAL A 268 11.88 16.50 9.88
C VAL A 268 10.78 15.58 10.41
N GLN A 269 10.95 14.98 11.59
CA GLN A 269 10.03 13.96 12.10
C GLN A 269 8.61 14.52 12.29
N GLY A 270 7.63 13.87 11.67
CA GLY A 270 6.21 14.24 11.76
C GLY A 270 5.84 15.50 10.98
N LYS A 271 6.75 16.06 10.16
CA LYS A 271 6.45 17.21 9.31
C LYS A 271 5.87 16.80 7.96
N THR A 272 4.94 17.61 7.50
CA THR A 272 4.41 17.60 6.14
C THR A 272 5.39 18.22 5.15
N VAL A 273 5.20 17.98 3.85
CA VAL A 273 6.00 18.61 2.79
C VAL A 273 5.98 20.14 2.87
N LEU A 274 4.83 20.74 3.21
CA LEU A 274 4.71 22.19 3.33
C LEU A 274 5.54 22.74 4.50
N GLU A 275 5.54 22.06 5.64
CA GLU A 275 6.39 22.45 6.78
C GLU A 275 7.88 22.23 6.48
N LEU A 276 8.25 21.24 5.66
CA LEU A 276 9.63 21.09 5.20
C LEU A 276 10.03 22.25 4.29
N GLN A 277 9.15 22.69 3.38
CA GLN A 277 9.43 23.88 2.56
C GLN A 277 9.65 25.13 3.43
N GLU A 278 8.84 25.35 4.46
CA GLU A 278 9.05 26.48 5.38
C GLU A 278 10.43 26.46 6.06
N LEU A 279 10.89 25.28 6.50
CA LEU A 279 12.24 25.12 7.06
C LEU A 279 13.33 25.39 6.01
N MET A 280 13.10 24.97 4.77
CA MET A 280 14.07 25.13 3.68
C MET A 280 14.17 26.58 3.23
N ASP A 281 13.04 27.27 3.13
CA ASP A 281 12.97 28.70 2.81
C ASP A 281 13.55 29.56 3.95
N GLY A 282 13.42 29.08 5.20
CA GLY A 282 14.05 29.68 6.39
C GLY A 282 15.56 29.41 6.51
N GLY A 283 16.12 28.52 5.69
CA GLY A 283 17.52 28.09 5.77
C GLY A 283 17.85 27.21 6.98
N GLU A 284 16.84 26.67 7.65
CA GLU A 284 16.98 25.74 8.78
C GLU A 284 17.23 24.30 8.32
N LEU A 285 16.83 23.98 7.09
CA LEU A 285 17.03 22.70 6.41
C LEU A 285 17.46 22.97 4.97
N THR A 286 18.22 22.07 4.35
CA THR A 286 18.52 22.13 2.90
C THR A 286 18.12 20.84 2.21
N SER A 287 17.93 20.87 0.89
CA SER A 287 17.68 19.67 0.08
C SER A 287 18.82 18.66 0.21
N GLU A 288 20.07 19.13 0.24
CA GLU A 288 21.24 18.30 0.50
C GLU A 288 21.15 17.58 1.85
N GLN A 289 20.84 18.31 2.92
CA GLN A 289 20.70 17.72 4.25
C GLN A 289 19.58 16.69 4.30
N LEU A 290 18.45 16.96 3.64
CA LEU A 290 17.31 16.07 3.59
C LEU A 290 17.63 14.79 2.80
N VAL A 291 18.30 14.91 1.66
CA VAL A 291 18.78 13.76 0.86
C VAL A 291 19.79 12.92 1.65
N LEU A 292 20.80 13.54 2.26
CA LEU A 292 21.80 12.82 3.06
C LEU A 292 21.18 12.13 4.27
N TYR A 293 20.21 12.77 4.93
CA TYR A 293 19.46 12.16 6.02
C TYR A 293 18.74 10.88 5.60
N TYR A 294 18.02 10.90 4.46
CA TYR A 294 17.35 9.69 3.99
C TYR A 294 18.32 8.62 3.49
N LEU A 295 19.43 9.00 2.84
CA LEU A 295 20.48 8.04 2.45
C LEU A 295 21.12 7.36 3.66
N ASP A 296 21.44 8.10 4.72
CA ASP A 296 21.94 7.56 5.99
C ASP A 296 20.93 6.58 6.63
N ARG A 297 19.62 6.92 6.61
CA ARG A 297 18.58 6.01 7.09
C ARG A 297 18.47 4.73 6.26
N ILE A 298 18.55 4.84 4.94
CA ILE A 298 18.52 3.68 4.05
C ILE A 298 19.71 2.76 4.37
N GLN A 299 20.91 3.31 4.56
CA GLN A 299 22.07 2.52 4.96
C GLN A 299 21.88 1.82 6.32
N ARG A 300 21.28 2.50 7.31
CA ARG A 300 21.11 1.95 8.66
C ARG A 300 19.97 0.95 8.80
N TYR A 301 18.88 1.12 8.04
CA TYR A 301 17.63 0.41 8.26
C TYR A 301 17.14 -0.39 7.07
N ASP A 302 17.60 -0.11 5.85
CA ASP A 302 17.16 -0.84 4.67
C ASP A 302 18.15 -1.92 4.26
N GLU A 303 19.44 -1.55 4.20
CA GLU A 303 20.50 -2.44 3.76
C GLU A 303 20.61 -3.67 4.68
N ASN A 304 20.25 -4.85 4.15
CA ASN A 304 20.19 -6.14 4.86
C ASN A 304 19.10 -6.25 5.96
N LEU A 305 18.14 -5.33 5.99
CA LEU A 305 17.06 -5.30 6.98
C LEU A 305 15.70 -5.18 6.28
N LEU A 306 15.15 -3.97 6.14
CA LEU A 306 13.81 -3.75 5.59
C LEU A 306 13.71 -4.12 4.11
N ASN A 307 14.82 -4.07 3.38
CA ASN A 307 14.90 -4.50 1.99
C ASN A 307 13.86 -3.81 1.06
N SER A 308 13.53 -2.56 1.35
CA SER A 308 12.49 -1.76 0.72
C SER A 308 12.99 -0.88 -0.44
N ILE A 309 14.30 -0.63 -0.55
CA ILE A 309 14.90 0.11 -1.66
C ILE A 309 15.55 -0.87 -2.64
N MET A 310 15.26 -0.73 -3.94
CA MET A 310 15.87 -1.53 -5.01
C MET A 310 17.11 -0.88 -5.62
N GLU A 311 17.10 0.44 -5.77
CA GLU A 311 18.16 1.17 -6.45
C GLU A 311 18.18 2.63 -5.98
N LEU A 312 19.36 3.24 -5.91
CA LEU A 312 19.54 4.65 -5.58
C LEU A 312 19.85 5.43 -6.86
N ASN A 313 19.35 6.66 -6.96
CA ASN A 313 19.73 7.57 -8.02
C ASN A 313 21.09 8.21 -7.70
N PRO A 314 22.18 7.90 -8.43
CA PRO A 314 23.52 8.44 -8.14
C PRO A 314 23.58 9.98 -8.26
N ASP A 315 22.66 10.59 -9.02
CA ASP A 315 22.63 12.04 -9.25
C ASP A 315 21.81 12.81 -8.20
N ALA A 316 21.16 12.12 -7.24
CA ALA A 316 20.23 12.74 -6.29
C ALA A 316 20.88 13.84 -5.44
N LEU A 317 22.10 13.59 -4.94
CA LEU A 317 22.82 14.53 -4.10
C LEU A 317 23.26 15.78 -4.88
N THR A 318 23.83 15.60 -6.08
CA THR A 318 24.22 16.71 -6.95
C THR A 318 23.03 17.55 -7.37
N THR A 319 21.88 16.90 -7.63
CA THR A 319 20.62 17.60 -7.90
C THR A 319 20.21 18.45 -6.70
N ALA A 320 20.19 17.88 -5.48
CA ALA A 320 19.89 18.62 -4.25
C ALA A 320 20.77 19.85 -4.06
N GLN A 321 22.08 19.71 -4.23
CA GLN A 321 23.04 20.81 -4.10
C GLN A 321 22.79 21.94 -5.11
N ALA A 322 22.47 21.60 -6.36
CA ALA A 322 22.13 22.60 -7.37
C ALA A 322 20.83 23.34 -7.01
N MET A 323 19.82 22.61 -6.54
CA MET A 323 18.54 23.19 -6.15
C MET A 323 18.66 24.11 -4.93
N ASP A 324 19.50 23.76 -3.96
CA ASP A 324 19.82 24.61 -2.81
C ASP A 324 20.54 25.90 -3.24
N ALA A 325 21.47 25.82 -4.19
CA ALA A 325 22.21 26.97 -4.69
C ALA A 325 21.31 28.00 -5.40
N ASP A 326 20.32 27.51 -6.16
CA ASP A 326 19.43 28.36 -6.96
C ASP A 326 18.11 28.71 -6.23
N ARG A 327 17.87 28.18 -5.04
CA ARG A 327 16.59 28.27 -4.32
C ARG A 327 16.08 29.70 -4.16
N ALA A 328 16.94 30.61 -3.70
CA ALA A 328 16.57 32.01 -3.43
C ALA A 328 16.14 32.78 -4.69
N ASP A 329 16.61 32.34 -5.87
CA ASP A 329 16.37 32.99 -7.16
C ASP A 329 15.33 32.23 -8.02
N THR A 330 14.80 31.11 -7.51
CA THR A 330 13.87 30.24 -8.24
C THR A 330 12.48 30.36 -7.66
N GLU A 331 11.49 30.75 -8.48
CA GLU A 331 10.09 30.59 -8.10
C GLU A 331 9.75 29.10 -8.14
N HIS A 332 9.31 28.54 -7.02
CA HIS A 332 9.19 27.11 -6.88
C HIS A 332 7.93 26.65 -6.14
N GLY A 333 7.44 25.47 -6.53
CA GLY A 333 6.29 24.82 -5.93
C GLY A 333 6.63 23.97 -4.70
N PRO A 334 5.62 23.33 -4.09
CA PRO A 334 5.78 22.56 -2.85
C PRO A 334 6.75 21.37 -2.91
N LEU A 335 7.05 20.85 -4.10
CA LEU A 335 7.92 19.69 -4.27
C LEU A 335 9.39 20.06 -4.53
N TYR A 336 9.71 21.35 -4.69
CA TYR A 336 11.05 21.77 -5.05
C TYR A 336 12.08 21.37 -4.01
N GLY A 337 13.02 20.51 -4.41
CA GLY A 337 14.07 20.03 -3.53
C GLY A 337 13.64 18.95 -2.53
N ILE A 338 12.44 18.38 -2.68
CA ILE A 338 11.93 17.30 -1.83
C ILE A 338 12.32 15.95 -2.43
N PRO A 339 13.02 15.07 -1.70
CA PRO A 339 13.33 13.74 -2.18
C PRO A 339 12.09 12.84 -2.18
N VAL A 340 11.88 12.12 -3.29
CA VAL A 340 10.82 11.14 -3.46
C VAL A 340 11.41 9.84 -3.98
N THR A 341 10.82 8.71 -3.59
CA THR A 341 11.16 7.41 -4.18
C THR A 341 9.99 6.88 -5.01
N LEU A 342 10.31 6.11 -6.04
CA LEU A 342 9.33 5.62 -7.01
C LEU A 342 9.24 4.10 -6.94
N LYS A 343 8.06 3.51 -7.10
CA LYS A 343 7.95 2.05 -7.27
C LYS A 343 8.76 1.60 -8.50
N ASP A 344 9.42 0.45 -8.43
CA ASP A 344 10.36 -0.01 -9.49
C ASP A 344 9.69 -0.34 -10.84
N ASN A 345 8.37 -0.39 -10.91
CA ASN A 345 7.64 -0.49 -12.19
C ASN A 345 7.32 0.87 -12.84
N ILE A 346 7.74 2.00 -12.25
CA ILE A 346 7.54 3.34 -12.82
C ILE A 346 8.74 3.68 -13.72
N ALA A 347 8.51 3.95 -15.01
CA ALA A 347 9.60 4.29 -15.93
C ALA A 347 10.30 5.61 -15.56
N THR A 348 11.62 5.57 -15.50
CA THR A 348 12.49 6.74 -15.24
C THR A 348 13.73 6.69 -16.11
N VAL A 349 14.00 7.77 -16.83
CA VAL A 349 15.25 7.97 -17.56
C VAL A 349 16.38 8.26 -16.59
N GLY A 350 17.53 7.70 -16.90
CA GLY A 350 18.77 7.92 -16.19
C GLY A 350 19.48 6.60 -15.90
N PRO A 351 20.41 6.59 -14.95
CA PRO A 351 21.21 5.42 -14.62
C PRO A 351 20.46 4.36 -13.80
N MET A 352 19.15 4.54 -13.56
CA MET A 352 18.32 3.60 -12.81
C MET A 352 17.53 2.71 -13.76
N HIS A 353 17.26 1.49 -13.31
CA HIS A 353 16.47 0.52 -14.03
C HIS A 353 14.99 0.63 -13.65
N THR A 354 14.14 -0.09 -14.39
CA THR A 354 12.71 -0.21 -14.08
C THR A 354 12.33 -1.67 -14.32
N THR A 355 12.43 -2.50 -13.29
CA THR A 355 12.44 -3.96 -13.47
C THR A 355 11.08 -4.60 -13.19
N ALA A 356 10.14 -3.86 -12.61
CA ALA A 356 8.90 -4.38 -12.04
C ALA A 356 9.12 -5.56 -11.06
N GLY A 357 10.29 -5.59 -10.41
CA GLY A 357 10.73 -6.70 -9.57
C GLY A 357 10.99 -8.00 -10.34
N ALA A 358 11.01 -7.98 -11.68
CA ALA A 358 11.10 -9.16 -12.53
C ALA A 358 12.52 -9.40 -13.06
N TYR A 359 12.99 -10.64 -12.95
CA TYR A 359 14.35 -11.00 -13.38
C TYR A 359 14.58 -10.79 -14.87
N ALA A 360 13.53 -10.99 -15.69
CA ALA A 360 13.57 -10.77 -17.13
C ALA A 360 13.92 -9.32 -17.52
N LEU A 361 13.61 -8.36 -16.64
CA LEU A 361 13.84 -6.94 -16.85
C LEU A 361 14.99 -6.40 -16.00
N LYS A 362 15.81 -7.26 -15.38
CA LYS A 362 16.83 -6.85 -14.41
C LYS A 362 17.82 -5.80 -14.94
N ASP A 363 18.10 -5.80 -16.25
CA ASP A 363 19.02 -4.85 -16.88
C ASP A 363 18.29 -3.81 -17.76
N TRP A 364 16.95 -3.73 -17.68
CA TRP A 364 16.17 -2.79 -18.49
C TRP A 364 16.20 -1.37 -17.94
N GLN A 365 16.52 -0.42 -18.80
CA GLN A 365 16.46 1.01 -18.53
C GLN A 365 15.46 1.65 -19.47
N ALA A 366 14.63 2.55 -18.94
CA ALA A 366 13.62 3.24 -19.73
C ALA A 366 14.28 4.26 -20.68
N ASP A 367 13.73 4.39 -21.88
CA ASP A 367 14.13 5.38 -22.89
C ASP A 367 13.48 6.76 -22.67
N ARG A 368 12.42 6.81 -21.86
CA ARG A 368 11.70 8.02 -21.47
C ARG A 368 11.18 7.95 -20.03
N ASP A 369 11.07 9.11 -19.40
CA ASP A 369 10.33 9.23 -18.15
C ASP A 369 8.85 8.89 -18.40
N SER A 370 8.21 8.25 -17.43
CA SER A 370 6.74 8.22 -17.39
C SER A 370 6.19 9.62 -17.18
N PHE A 371 4.93 9.86 -17.58
CA PHE A 371 4.27 11.16 -17.42
C PHE A 371 4.36 11.68 -15.98
N LEU A 372 4.09 10.82 -14.99
CA LEU A 372 4.23 11.16 -13.56
C LEU A 372 5.64 11.66 -13.21
N VAL A 373 6.68 10.99 -13.70
CA VAL A 373 8.07 11.37 -13.39
C VAL A 373 8.44 12.68 -14.04
N THR A 374 7.98 12.94 -15.27
CA THR A 374 8.12 14.27 -15.90
C THR A 374 7.49 15.35 -15.03
N GLN A 375 6.25 15.16 -14.59
CA GLN A 375 5.55 16.13 -13.73
C GLN A 375 6.27 16.34 -12.38
N LEU A 376 6.81 15.27 -11.77
CA LEU A 376 7.59 15.37 -10.54
C LEU A 376 8.87 16.16 -10.73
N ARG A 377 9.62 15.91 -11.81
CA ARG A 377 10.84 16.66 -12.13
C ARG A 377 10.54 18.13 -12.43
N ASP A 378 9.50 18.41 -13.19
CA ASP A 378 9.07 19.78 -13.51
C ASP A 378 8.64 20.55 -12.25
N ALA A 379 8.04 19.86 -11.27
CA ALA A 379 7.73 20.42 -9.96
C ALA A 379 8.95 20.56 -9.01
N GLY A 380 10.13 20.11 -9.44
CA GLY A 380 11.37 20.16 -8.68
C GLY A 380 11.56 19.02 -7.65
N ALA A 381 10.81 17.91 -7.75
CA ALA A 381 11.07 16.77 -6.89
C ALA A 381 12.42 16.11 -7.22
N ILE A 382 13.16 15.69 -6.20
CA ILE A 382 14.40 14.95 -6.35
C ILE A 382 14.07 13.45 -6.34
N ILE A 383 14.22 12.78 -7.47
CA ILE A 383 14.06 11.32 -7.48
C ILE A 383 15.25 10.67 -6.76
N LEU A 384 15.03 10.16 -5.55
CA LEU A 384 16.05 9.56 -4.69
C LEU A 384 16.40 8.13 -5.12
N GLY A 385 15.43 7.38 -5.64
CA GLY A 385 15.64 5.97 -6.00
C GLY A 385 14.35 5.21 -6.32
N LYS A 386 14.50 3.89 -6.42
CA LYS A 386 13.44 2.91 -6.67
C LYS A 386 13.12 2.10 -5.42
N ASN A 387 11.83 1.89 -5.17
CA ASN A 387 11.33 1.03 -4.10
C ASN A 387 11.11 -0.40 -4.62
N ASN A 388 11.27 -1.35 -3.71
CA ASN A 388 10.96 -2.75 -3.91
C ASN A 388 9.45 -2.98 -4.02
N LEU A 389 9.07 -4.08 -4.67
CA LEU A 389 7.70 -4.51 -4.88
C LEU A 389 7.65 -6.03 -5.02
N SER A 390 6.47 -6.61 -4.80
CA SER A 390 6.16 -7.95 -5.29
C SER A 390 6.30 -7.97 -6.82
N GLU A 391 6.97 -8.99 -7.35
CA GLU A 391 7.20 -9.16 -8.79
C GLU A 391 5.88 -9.01 -9.58
N TRP A 392 5.95 -8.31 -10.72
CA TRP A 392 4.79 -7.96 -11.56
C TRP A 392 3.66 -7.24 -10.81
N ALA A 393 4.02 -6.51 -9.75
CA ALA A 393 3.05 -5.87 -8.86
C ALA A 393 2.00 -6.85 -8.32
N ASN A 394 2.44 -8.06 -7.93
CA ASN A 394 1.60 -9.13 -7.39
C ASN A 394 0.68 -9.79 -8.42
N TYR A 395 1.16 -10.00 -9.65
CA TYR A 395 0.44 -10.71 -10.70
C TYR A 395 1.23 -11.97 -11.12
N THR A 396 0.64 -13.14 -10.92
CA THR A 396 1.29 -14.45 -11.17
C THR A 396 0.52 -15.31 -12.15
#